data_AF-A0A6N7C662-F1
#
_entry.id   AF-A0A6N7C662-F1
#
_cell.length_a   1.000
_cell.length_b   1.000
_cell.length_c   1.000
_cell.angle_alpha   90.00
_cell.angle_beta   90.00
_cell.angle_gamma   90.00
#
_symmetry.space_group_name_H-M   'P 1'
#
loop_
_entity.id
_entity.type
_entity.pdbx_description
1 polymer ?
#
loop_
_entity_poly.entity_id
_entity_poly.type
_entity_poly.pdbx_seq_one_letter_code
_entity_poly.pdbx_strand_id
1 'polypeptide(L)'
;MRRSDSEENQSDPGLVQLGSLEVDPATLEGPGSSLWDLISGRKLTLRSPDDLLDLPRQGWRPIFPSWEFIDNPRDVFAAPHPHRRNAWVLVFLHWIGEAWTVSTDPGPVPMRRPCAARRAGLELRWPAEQTATVGTQPNLSIDLLNTADHLWMNDVGDHMTVHGWVLGPDDERLGTGVLFFTHAPPLPDLAPGGRMSLQVNLASDIEDFAAGRYRVVAELLDLQLQSPPGILVLTEPDIP
;
A
#
# COMPACT_ATOMS: atom_id res chain seq x y z
N MET A 1 -7.87 -17.83 -17.23
CA MET A 1 -7.19 -16.83 -18.06
C MET A 1 -6.43 -15.94 -17.09
N ARG A 2 -5.14 -16.20 -16.90
CA ARG A 2 -4.30 -15.52 -15.90
C ARG A 2 -4.08 -14.08 -16.40
N ARG A 3 -4.55 -13.08 -15.63
CA ARG A 3 -4.00 -11.73 -15.77
C ARG A 3 -2.56 -11.80 -15.31
N SER A 4 -1.64 -11.37 -16.16
CA SER A 4 -0.23 -11.25 -15.79
C SER A 4 -0.12 -10.17 -14.72
N ASP A 5 0.72 -10.41 -13.71
CA ASP A 5 1.08 -9.48 -12.61
C ASP A 5 1.71 -8.15 -13.08
N SER A 6 1.74 -7.92 -14.40
CA SER A 6 2.28 -6.74 -15.08
C SER A 6 1.22 -5.67 -15.37
N GLU A 7 -0.08 -5.99 -15.27
CA GLU A 7 -1.19 -5.04 -15.50
C GLU A 7 -1.73 -4.40 -14.20
N GLU A 8 -1.29 -4.86 -13.02
CA GLU A 8 -1.80 -4.41 -11.71
C GLU A 8 -1.39 -2.99 -11.31
N ASN A 9 -0.50 -2.33 -12.06
CA ASN A 9 0.03 -1.02 -11.64
C ASN A 9 -0.57 0.19 -12.41
N GLN A 10 -1.63 -0.03 -13.19
CA GLN A 10 -2.38 1.03 -13.85
C GLN A 10 -3.66 1.34 -13.07
N SER A 11 -3.54 2.15 -12.02
CA SER A 11 -4.70 2.81 -11.41
C SER A 11 -5.52 3.53 -12.50
N ASP A 12 -6.79 3.17 -12.63
CA ASP A 12 -7.71 3.78 -13.60
C ASP A 12 -8.14 5.18 -13.09
N PRO A 13 -7.98 6.25 -13.91
CA PRO A 13 -8.36 7.60 -13.52
C PRO A 13 -9.85 7.78 -13.19
N GLY A 14 -10.72 6.82 -13.53
CA GLY A 14 -12.13 6.79 -13.13
C GLY A 14 -12.41 6.31 -11.70
N LEU A 15 -11.40 5.81 -10.98
CA LEU A 15 -11.57 5.26 -9.63
C LEU A 15 -11.45 6.32 -8.54
N VAL A 16 -11.88 5.98 -7.32
CA VAL A 16 -11.59 6.72 -6.09
C VAL A 16 -10.84 5.84 -5.12
N GLN A 17 -10.07 6.45 -4.22
CA GLN A 17 -9.36 5.70 -3.20
C GLN A 17 -10.09 5.79 -1.85
N LEU A 18 -10.27 4.64 -1.21
CA LEU A 18 -10.74 4.47 0.17
C LEU A 18 -9.73 3.62 0.95
N GLY A 19 -9.01 4.27 1.86
CA GLY A 19 -7.92 3.62 2.59
C GLY A 19 -6.82 3.22 1.59
N SER A 20 -6.45 1.94 1.57
CA SER A 20 -5.49 1.39 0.61
C SER A 20 -6.12 0.82 -0.67
N LEU A 21 -7.44 0.95 -0.86
CA LEU A 21 -8.16 0.34 -1.97
C LEU A 21 -8.59 1.39 -3.00
N GLU A 22 -8.44 1.07 -4.28
CA GLU A 22 -9.12 1.79 -5.36
C GLU A 22 -10.46 1.13 -5.66
N VAL A 23 -11.52 1.95 -5.74
CA VAL A 23 -12.91 1.52 -5.80
C VAL A 23 -13.60 2.28 -6.92
N ASP A 24 -14.44 1.59 -7.70
CA ASP A 24 -15.33 2.24 -8.67
C ASP A 24 -16.36 3.11 -7.89
N PRO A 25 -16.44 4.42 -8.16
CA PRO A 25 -17.40 5.32 -7.52
C PRO A 25 -18.85 4.81 -7.59
N ALA A 26 -19.23 4.09 -8.66
CA ALA A 26 -20.56 3.52 -8.80
C ALA A 26 -20.88 2.49 -7.70
N THR A 27 -19.86 1.77 -7.20
CA THR A 27 -19.99 0.83 -6.09
C THR A 27 -20.35 1.52 -4.77
N LEU A 28 -20.09 2.83 -4.67
CA LEU A 28 -20.37 3.65 -3.49
C LEU A 28 -21.77 4.30 -3.52
N GLU A 29 -22.48 4.23 -4.66
CA GLU A 29 -23.80 4.83 -4.83
C GLU A 29 -24.93 4.03 -4.15
N GLY A 30 -26.14 4.60 -4.13
CA GLY A 30 -27.34 3.95 -3.60
C GLY A 30 -27.44 3.94 -2.07
N PRO A 31 -28.39 3.18 -1.49
CA PRO A 31 -28.65 3.16 -0.05
C PRO A 31 -27.76 2.17 0.73
N GLY A 32 -27.31 1.07 0.11
CA GLY A 32 -26.57 -0.02 0.77
C GLY A 32 -27.41 -0.96 1.63
N SER A 33 -26.74 -1.87 2.33
CA SER A 33 -27.35 -2.94 3.14
C SER A 33 -26.92 -2.86 4.62
N SER A 34 -27.47 -3.75 5.46
CA SER A 34 -26.91 -3.97 6.80
C SER A 34 -25.61 -4.77 6.71
N LEU A 35 -24.64 -4.45 7.56
CA LEU A 35 -23.41 -5.25 7.67
C LEU A 35 -23.74 -6.70 8.05
N TRP A 36 -24.68 -6.88 8.97
CA TRP A 36 -25.08 -8.20 9.47
C TRP A 36 -25.66 -9.08 8.37
N ASP A 37 -26.43 -8.51 7.46
CA ASP A 37 -26.98 -9.25 6.32
C ASP A 37 -25.85 -9.71 5.38
N LEU A 38 -24.87 -8.83 5.12
CA LEU A 38 -23.73 -9.10 4.24
C LEU A 38 -22.79 -10.18 4.79
N ILE A 39 -22.63 -10.24 6.11
CA ILE A 39 -21.72 -11.20 6.77
C ILE A 39 -22.46 -12.40 7.38
N SER A 40 -23.78 -12.47 7.19
CA SER A 40 -24.62 -13.55 7.74
C SER A 40 -24.15 -14.93 7.28
N GLY A 41 -24.30 -15.92 8.17
CA GLY A 41 -23.89 -17.31 7.90
C GLY A 41 -22.39 -17.59 8.03
N ARG A 42 -21.56 -16.59 8.34
CA ARG A 42 -20.12 -16.76 8.54
C ARG A 42 -19.78 -17.00 10.01
N LYS A 43 -18.80 -17.87 10.27
CA LYS A 43 -18.18 -18.00 11.60
C LYS A 43 -17.20 -16.84 11.77
N LEU A 44 -17.51 -15.92 12.69
CA LEU A 44 -16.75 -14.70 12.94
C LEU A 44 -15.93 -14.80 14.23
N THR A 45 -14.72 -14.27 14.18
CA THR A 45 -13.87 -13.99 15.34
C THR A 45 -13.66 -12.48 15.41
N LEU A 46 -14.01 -11.87 16.54
CA LEU A 46 -13.78 -10.45 16.80
C LEU A 46 -12.49 -10.29 17.62
N ARG A 47 -11.64 -9.32 17.28
CA ARG A 47 -10.48 -8.99 18.11
C ARG A 47 -10.93 -8.30 19.40
N SER A 48 -11.92 -7.41 19.31
CA SER A 48 -12.64 -6.83 20.44
C SER A 48 -14.15 -6.79 20.16
N PRO A 49 -15.02 -7.02 21.17
CA PRO A 49 -16.45 -6.76 21.04
C PRO A 49 -16.76 -5.30 20.67
N ASP A 50 -15.88 -4.37 21.07
CA ASP A 50 -16.05 -2.94 20.82
C ASP A 50 -15.86 -2.55 19.35
N ASP A 51 -15.18 -3.39 18.56
CA ASP A 51 -14.87 -3.13 17.14
C ASP A 51 -16.15 -2.96 16.28
N LEU A 52 -17.30 -3.43 16.77
CA LEU A 52 -18.58 -3.38 16.05
C LEU A 52 -19.64 -2.47 16.68
N LEU A 53 -19.41 -1.92 17.89
CA LEU A 53 -20.45 -1.20 18.64
C LEU A 53 -20.81 0.16 18.03
N ASP A 54 -19.82 0.87 17.49
CA ASP A 54 -19.99 2.23 16.93
C ASP A 54 -20.17 2.25 15.41
N LEU A 55 -20.37 1.08 14.80
CA LEU A 55 -20.50 0.96 13.36
C LEU A 55 -21.88 1.42 12.84
N PRO A 56 -21.93 2.00 11.63
CA PRO A 56 -23.19 2.28 10.95
C PRO A 56 -24.10 1.05 10.92
N ARG A 57 -25.38 1.20 11.27
CA ARG A 57 -26.35 0.08 11.23
C ARG A 57 -26.74 -0.35 9.82
N GLN A 58 -26.63 0.58 8.88
CA GLN A 58 -27.07 0.45 7.48
C GLN A 58 -26.10 1.19 6.58
N GLY A 59 -26.21 0.95 5.28
CA GLY A 59 -25.41 1.63 4.28
C GLY A 59 -24.07 0.96 4.01
N TRP A 60 -23.95 -0.34 4.23
CA TRP A 60 -22.77 -1.12 3.88
C TRP A 60 -22.81 -1.60 2.42
N ARG A 61 -21.65 -1.62 1.77
CA ARG A 61 -21.46 -2.15 0.41
C ARG A 61 -20.18 -2.97 0.35
N PRO A 62 -20.15 -4.10 -0.35
CA PRO A 62 -18.89 -4.76 -0.67
C PRO A 62 -18.12 -3.87 -1.66
N ILE A 63 -16.90 -3.49 -1.29
CA ILE A 63 -16.00 -2.71 -2.16
C ILE A 63 -14.81 -3.53 -2.66
N PHE A 64 -14.57 -4.68 -2.03
CA PHE A 64 -13.54 -5.62 -2.45
C PHE A 64 -13.99 -7.05 -2.10
N PRO A 65 -14.51 -7.81 -3.08
CA PRO A 65 -15.05 -9.15 -2.83
C PRO A 65 -13.99 -10.26 -2.95
N SER A 66 -14.06 -11.22 -2.03
CA SER A 66 -13.11 -12.31 -1.74
C SER A 66 -12.82 -13.32 -2.85
N TRP A 67 -13.56 -13.31 -3.96
CA TRP A 67 -13.35 -14.29 -5.04
C TRP A 67 -12.03 -14.07 -5.80
N GLU A 68 -11.33 -12.97 -5.55
CA GLU A 68 -10.02 -12.67 -6.13
C GLU A 68 -8.85 -13.39 -5.44
N PHE A 69 -9.03 -13.90 -4.20
CA PHE A 69 -7.97 -14.58 -3.44
C PHE A 69 -8.41 -15.98 -3.00
N ILE A 70 -8.19 -16.99 -3.85
CA ILE A 70 -8.61 -18.38 -3.60
C ILE A 70 -7.95 -18.95 -2.32
N ASP A 71 -6.69 -18.60 -2.06
CA ASP A 71 -5.92 -19.18 -0.95
C ASP A 71 -5.98 -18.33 0.34
N ASN A 72 -6.37 -17.05 0.24
CA ASN A 72 -6.54 -16.16 1.41
C ASN A 72 -7.71 -15.17 1.20
N PRO A 73 -8.96 -15.66 1.30
CA PRO A 73 -10.15 -14.84 1.07
C PRO A 73 -10.16 -13.59 1.96
N ARG A 74 -10.37 -12.43 1.34
CA ARG A 74 -10.56 -11.14 2.01
C ARG A 74 -11.78 -10.43 1.46
N ASP A 75 -12.68 -10.01 2.34
CA ASP A 75 -13.76 -9.09 1.96
C ASP A 75 -13.53 -7.73 2.62
N VAL A 76 -13.84 -6.67 1.89
CA VAL A 76 -13.87 -5.33 2.44
C VAL A 76 -15.22 -4.69 2.18
N PHE A 77 -15.81 -4.15 3.25
CA PHE A 77 -17.07 -3.45 3.21
C PHE A 77 -16.87 -1.99 3.61
N ALA A 78 -17.62 -1.10 2.96
CA ALA A 78 -17.60 0.33 3.25
C ALA A 78 -19.01 0.82 3.58
N ALA A 79 -19.13 1.71 4.55
CA ALA A 79 -20.34 2.48 4.81
C ALA A 79 -20.04 3.98 5.00
N PRO A 80 -20.96 4.89 4.62
CA PRO A 80 -20.79 6.31 4.89
C PRO A 80 -20.64 6.57 6.40
N HIS A 81 -19.72 7.45 6.77
CA HIS A 81 -19.54 7.84 8.16
C HIS A 81 -20.74 8.67 8.66
N PRO A 82 -21.33 8.35 9.83
CA PRO A 82 -22.62 8.92 10.25
C PRO A 82 -22.57 10.42 10.54
N HIS A 83 -21.37 10.95 10.87
CA HIS A 83 -21.19 12.33 11.31
C HIS A 83 -20.20 13.15 10.48
N ARG A 84 -19.59 12.57 9.44
CA ARG A 84 -18.56 13.23 8.64
C ARG A 84 -18.90 13.06 7.16
N ARG A 85 -19.15 14.18 6.48
CA ARG A 85 -19.40 14.17 5.03
C ARG A 85 -18.16 13.70 4.29
N ASN A 86 -18.35 12.96 3.19
CA ASN A 86 -17.28 12.42 2.34
C ASN A 86 -16.23 11.55 3.09
N ALA A 87 -16.64 10.97 4.22
CA ALA A 87 -15.84 10.00 4.95
C ALA A 87 -16.60 8.68 5.05
N TRP A 88 -15.84 7.61 5.15
CA TRP A 88 -16.31 6.23 5.14
C TRP A 88 -15.80 5.49 6.37
N VAL A 89 -16.47 4.41 6.70
CA VAL A 89 -16.05 3.43 7.69
C VAL A 89 -15.78 2.14 6.94
N LEU A 90 -14.63 1.53 7.19
CA LEU A 90 -14.22 0.29 6.54
C LEU A 90 -14.23 -0.86 7.54
N VAL A 91 -14.80 -1.99 7.10
CA VAL A 91 -14.72 -3.28 7.78
C VAL A 91 -14.01 -4.25 6.86
N PHE A 92 -13.01 -4.93 7.41
CA PHE A 92 -12.25 -5.96 6.74
C PHE A 92 -12.58 -7.31 7.35
N LEU A 93 -12.86 -8.27 6.50
CA LEU A 93 -12.94 -9.68 6.86
C LEU A 93 -11.76 -10.42 6.24
N HIS A 94 -11.01 -11.12 7.08
CA HIS A 94 -9.88 -11.93 6.65
C HIS A 94 -10.10 -13.38 7.08
N TRP A 95 -9.99 -14.33 6.17
CA TRP A 95 -10.09 -15.74 6.52
C TRP A 95 -8.79 -16.23 7.18
N ILE A 96 -8.90 -16.77 8.40
CA ILE A 96 -7.76 -17.37 9.11
C ILE A 96 -8.11 -18.82 9.42
N GLY A 97 -8.01 -19.70 8.42
CA GLY A 97 -8.06 -21.18 8.50
C GLY A 97 -9.38 -21.81 8.97
N GLU A 98 -10.06 -21.20 9.93
CA GLU A 98 -11.21 -21.75 10.66
C GLU A 98 -12.34 -20.75 10.86
N ALA A 99 -12.07 -19.44 10.73
CA ALA A 99 -13.02 -18.37 10.94
C ALA A 99 -12.61 -17.09 10.20
N TRP A 100 -13.59 -16.23 9.96
CA TRP A 100 -13.36 -14.88 9.48
C TRP A 100 -13.01 -13.99 10.66
N THR A 101 -11.84 -13.38 10.62
CA THR A 101 -11.46 -12.34 11.58
C THR A 101 -11.96 -11.00 11.08
N VAL A 102 -12.67 -10.27 11.94
CA VAL A 102 -13.14 -8.91 11.66
C VAL A 102 -12.15 -7.89 12.19
N SER A 103 -11.85 -6.87 11.39
CA SER A 103 -11.14 -5.67 11.84
C SER A 103 -11.73 -4.44 11.18
N THR A 104 -11.61 -3.29 11.84
CA THR A 104 -12.07 -2.00 11.31
C THR A 104 -10.91 -1.05 11.13
N ASP A 105 -11.08 -0.08 10.24
CA ASP A 105 -10.19 1.07 10.23
C ASP A 105 -10.36 1.86 11.56
N PRO A 106 -9.28 2.34 12.21
CA PRO A 106 -9.37 3.04 13.49
C PRO A 106 -10.08 4.41 13.40
N GLY A 107 -10.36 4.92 12.20
CA GLY A 107 -11.05 6.19 12.06
C GLY A 107 -11.81 6.36 10.76
N PRO A 108 -12.40 7.56 10.57
CA PRO A 108 -13.13 7.88 9.35
C PRO A 108 -12.15 8.00 8.17
N VAL A 109 -12.42 7.24 7.12
CA VAL A 109 -11.59 7.16 5.93
C VAL A 109 -12.09 8.15 4.89
N PRO A 110 -11.34 9.20 4.53
CA PRO A 110 -11.76 10.14 3.50
C PRO A 110 -11.74 9.46 2.13
N MET A 111 -12.68 9.83 1.27
CA MET A 111 -12.62 9.49 -0.15
C MET A 111 -11.60 10.39 -0.85
N ARG A 112 -10.57 9.79 -1.44
CA ARG A 112 -9.47 10.49 -2.10
C ARG A 112 -9.49 10.29 -3.61
N ARG A 113 -8.73 11.12 -4.32
CA ARG A 113 -8.43 10.94 -5.75
C ARG A 113 -7.65 9.63 -5.94
N PRO A 114 -7.76 8.96 -7.11
CA PRO A 114 -7.05 7.71 -7.35
C PRO A 114 -5.54 7.92 -7.31
N CYS A 115 -4.79 6.85 -6.99
CA CYS A 115 -3.35 6.89 -6.85
C CYS A 115 -2.67 7.42 -8.12
N ALA A 116 -3.12 7.01 -9.30
CA ALA A 116 -2.62 7.54 -10.58
C ALA A 116 -2.72 9.07 -10.67
N ALA A 117 -3.86 9.65 -10.29
CA ALA A 117 -4.05 11.09 -10.34
C ALA A 117 -3.20 11.80 -9.28
N ARG A 118 -3.03 11.19 -8.11
CA ARG A 118 -2.23 11.76 -7.01
C ARG A 118 -0.73 11.67 -7.27
N ARG A 119 -0.23 10.62 -7.94
CA ARG A 119 1.20 10.49 -8.28
C ARG A 119 1.58 11.12 -9.61
N ALA A 120 0.63 11.69 -10.35
CA ALA A 120 0.90 12.29 -11.65
C ALA A 120 1.99 13.37 -11.54
N GLY A 121 3.02 13.26 -12.39
CA GLY A 121 4.17 14.16 -12.37
C GLY A 121 5.23 13.85 -11.31
N LEU A 122 5.07 12.76 -10.54
CA LEU A 122 6.09 12.29 -9.61
C LEU A 122 6.89 11.13 -10.19
N GLU A 123 8.18 11.09 -9.87
CA GLU A 123 9.08 9.99 -10.19
C GLU A 123 9.92 9.60 -8.97
N LEU A 124 10.09 8.29 -8.77
CA LEU A 124 11.14 7.77 -7.90
C LEU A 124 12.41 7.51 -8.72
N ARG A 125 13.57 7.92 -8.21
CA ARG A 125 14.86 7.75 -8.89
C ARG A 125 15.96 7.36 -7.92
N TRP A 126 16.70 6.31 -8.25
CA TRP A 126 17.91 5.96 -7.53
C TRP A 126 19.02 6.98 -7.82
N PRO A 127 19.63 7.61 -6.80
CA PRO A 127 20.64 8.65 -7.01
C PRO A 127 21.92 8.11 -7.63
N ALA A 128 22.29 6.88 -7.27
CA ALA A 128 23.46 6.15 -7.75
C ALA A 128 23.34 4.66 -7.38
N GLU A 129 24.32 3.88 -7.78
CA GLU A 129 24.57 2.55 -7.23
C GLU A 129 24.72 2.62 -5.70
N GLN A 130 24.06 1.68 -5.01
CA GLN A 130 24.11 1.56 -3.56
C GLN A 130 25.05 0.42 -3.18
N THR A 131 25.79 0.57 -2.09
CA THR A 131 26.74 -0.44 -1.61
C THR A 131 26.50 -0.75 -0.14
N ALA A 132 26.58 -2.02 0.23
CA ALA A 132 26.51 -2.46 1.62
C ALA A 132 27.37 -3.69 1.87
N THR A 133 27.63 -3.99 3.13
CA THR A 133 28.40 -5.17 3.53
C THR A 133 27.45 -6.35 3.74
N VAL A 134 27.87 -7.55 3.33
CA VAL A 134 27.16 -8.80 3.61
C VAL A 134 26.88 -8.94 5.10
N GLY A 135 25.71 -9.47 5.46
CA GLY A 135 25.29 -9.65 6.85
C GLY A 135 24.82 -8.37 7.56
N THR A 136 24.56 -7.28 6.82
CA THR A 136 24.06 -6.01 7.39
C THR A 136 22.84 -5.48 6.67
N GLN A 137 21.94 -4.82 7.40
CA GLN A 137 20.84 -4.08 6.80
C GLN A 137 21.37 -2.78 6.14
N PRO A 138 21.23 -2.62 4.80
CA PRO A 138 21.73 -1.46 4.09
C PRO A 138 20.88 -0.22 4.41
N ASN A 139 21.55 0.92 4.59
CA ASN A 139 20.86 2.21 4.68
C ASN A 139 20.65 2.79 3.27
N LEU A 140 19.53 2.44 2.65
CA LEU A 140 19.20 2.83 1.28
C LEU A 140 18.37 4.10 1.25
N SER A 141 18.60 4.94 0.24
CA SER A 141 17.78 6.12 -0.02
C SER A 141 17.43 6.24 -1.50
N ILE A 142 16.24 6.76 -1.76
CA ILE A 142 15.74 7.02 -3.11
C ILE A 142 15.22 8.45 -3.21
N ASP A 143 15.36 9.08 -4.38
CA ASP A 143 14.83 10.40 -4.60
C ASP A 143 13.39 10.34 -5.08
N LEU A 144 12.52 11.15 -4.49
CA LEU A 144 11.24 11.54 -5.06
C LEU A 144 11.40 12.89 -5.76
N LEU A 145 11.05 12.96 -7.04
CA LEU A 145 11.13 14.15 -7.87
C LEU A 145 9.75 14.53 -8.40
N ASN A 146 9.45 15.83 -8.40
CA ASN A 146 8.36 16.37 -9.20
C ASN A 146 8.90 16.76 -10.58
N THR A 147 8.55 15.98 -11.60
CA THR A 147 8.92 16.22 -13.01
C THR A 147 7.90 17.04 -13.77
N ALA A 148 6.75 17.37 -13.16
CA ALA A 148 5.79 18.29 -13.75
C ALA A 148 6.27 19.75 -13.68
N ASP A 149 5.62 20.58 -14.49
CA ASP A 149 5.82 22.04 -14.57
C ASP A 149 4.99 22.82 -13.54
N HIS A 150 4.25 22.13 -12.68
CA HIS A 150 3.38 22.72 -11.66
C HIS A 150 3.64 22.14 -10.27
N LEU A 151 3.18 22.85 -9.25
CA LEU A 151 3.28 22.42 -7.85
C LEU A 151 2.53 21.09 -7.68
N TRP A 152 3.23 20.08 -7.19
CA TRP A 152 2.62 18.87 -6.69
C TRP A 152 2.18 19.09 -5.24
N MET A 153 0.88 18.91 -4.97
CA MET A 153 0.29 19.10 -3.64
C MET A 153 0.02 17.75 -2.99
N ASN A 154 0.52 17.54 -1.77
CA ASN A 154 0.21 16.34 -1.00
C ASN A 154 -1.25 16.39 -0.53
N ASP A 155 -1.98 15.29 -0.73
CA ASP A 155 -3.33 15.08 -0.24
C ASP A 155 -3.35 14.73 1.27
N VAL A 156 -2.72 15.55 2.13
CA VAL A 156 -2.61 15.54 3.61
C VAL A 156 -2.30 14.18 4.29
N GLY A 157 -2.23 13.09 3.55
CA GLY A 157 -2.21 11.74 4.07
C GLY A 157 -1.50 10.76 3.17
N ASP A 158 -0.70 11.23 2.21
CA ASP A 158 0.41 10.45 1.67
C ASP A 158 1.65 10.68 2.54
N HIS A 159 2.27 9.57 2.95
CA HIS A 159 3.41 9.56 3.85
C HIS A 159 4.67 9.11 3.14
N MET A 160 5.80 9.41 3.77
CA MET A 160 7.15 9.09 3.29
C MET A 160 7.51 7.59 3.39
N THR A 161 6.53 6.70 3.52
CA THR A 161 6.76 5.25 3.65
C THR A 161 7.19 4.67 2.32
N VAL A 162 8.48 4.35 2.20
CA VAL A 162 9.03 3.63 1.06
C VAL A 162 9.48 2.24 1.48
N HIS A 163 9.02 1.24 0.74
CA HIS A 163 9.47 -0.13 0.85
C HIS A 163 10.36 -0.49 -0.32
N GLY A 164 11.40 -1.28 -0.06
CA GLY A 164 12.31 -1.78 -1.09
C GLY A 164 12.34 -3.30 -1.14
N TRP A 165 12.53 -3.85 -2.33
CA TRP A 165 12.72 -5.28 -2.55
C TRP A 165 13.90 -5.51 -3.48
N VAL A 166 14.72 -6.51 -3.13
CA VAL A 166 15.65 -7.11 -4.08
C VAL A 166 14.85 -7.95 -5.07
N LEU A 167 15.23 -7.88 -6.33
CA LEU A 167 14.67 -8.68 -7.40
C LEU A 167 15.53 -9.92 -7.66
N GLY A 168 14.85 -11.05 -7.88
CA GLY A 168 15.45 -12.28 -8.37
C GLY A 168 15.63 -12.28 -9.90
N PRO A 169 16.09 -13.41 -10.46
CA PRO A 169 16.38 -13.54 -11.89
C PRO A 169 15.18 -13.31 -12.81
N ASP A 170 13.97 -13.59 -12.33
CA ASP A 170 12.71 -13.48 -13.09
C ASP A 170 11.91 -12.23 -12.69
N ASP A 171 12.58 -11.21 -12.15
CA ASP A 171 11.98 -9.98 -11.61
C ASP A 171 11.01 -10.20 -10.42
N GLU A 172 11.09 -11.36 -9.78
CA GLU A 172 10.32 -11.66 -8.58
C GLU A 172 10.91 -10.93 -7.35
N ARG A 173 10.04 -10.40 -6.49
CA ARG A 173 10.46 -9.75 -5.24
C ARG A 173 10.96 -10.82 -4.27
N LEU A 174 12.22 -10.73 -3.84
CA LEU A 174 12.82 -11.64 -2.87
C LEU A 174 12.56 -11.17 -1.43
N GLY A 175 12.28 -12.11 -0.53
CA GLY A 175 12.13 -11.87 0.91
C GLY A 175 10.78 -12.30 1.47
N THR A 176 10.68 -12.30 2.80
CA THR A 176 9.46 -12.67 3.55
C THR A 176 8.29 -11.70 3.36
N GLY A 177 8.53 -10.51 2.82
CA GLY A 177 7.50 -9.49 2.62
C GLY A 177 7.01 -8.85 3.92
N VAL A 178 7.76 -8.99 5.03
CA VAL A 178 7.44 -8.33 6.30
C VAL A 178 7.61 -6.82 6.11
N LEU A 179 6.48 -6.14 6.00
CA LEU A 179 6.44 -4.68 5.93
C LEU A 179 6.46 -4.11 7.35
N PHE A 180 7.57 -3.51 7.74
CA PHE A 180 7.59 -2.68 8.93
C PHE A 180 6.88 -1.36 8.63
N PHE A 181 5.73 -1.16 9.27
CA PHE A 181 5.02 0.11 9.26
C PHE A 181 5.65 1.02 10.32
N THR A 182 6.62 1.81 9.93
CA THR A 182 7.03 2.97 10.72
C THR A 182 6.02 4.09 10.52
N HIS A 183 5.72 4.86 11.57
CA HIS A 183 4.93 6.08 11.44
C HIS A 183 5.77 7.08 10.64
N ALA A 184 5.69 7.02 9.31
CA ALA A 184 6.38 7.94 8.44
C ALA A 184 5.69 9.30 8.48
N PRO A 185 6.45 10.40 8.46
CA PRO A 185 5.85 11.72 8.34
C PRO A 185 5.12 11.90 6.99
N PRO A 186 4.15 12.81 6.91
CA PRO A 186 3.50 13.15 5.65
C PRO A 186 4.51 13.73 4.66
N LEU A 187 4.30 13.48 3.37
CA LEU A 187 5.05 14.13 2.30
C LEU A 187 4.83 15.65 2.32
N PRO A 188 5.85 16.47 2.07
CA PRO A 188 5.64 17.89 1.80
C PRO A 188 5.08 18.08 0.38
N ASP A 189 4.55 19.27 0.11
CA ASP A 189 4.34 19.70 -1.28
C ASP A 189 5.69 19.81 -2.00
N LEU A 190 5.71 19.48 -3.29
CA LEU A 190 6.93 19.50 -4.11
C LEU A 190 6.76 20.49 -5.25
N ALA A 191 7.56 21.56 -5.23
CA ALA A 191 7.64 22.53 -6.32
C ALA A 191 8.06 21.85 -7.65
N PRO A 192 7.80 22.46 -8.82
CA PRO A 192 8.32 21.98 -10.10
C PRO A 192 9.84 21.75 -10.05
N GLY A 193 10.30 20.57 -10.46
CA GLY A 193 11.72 20.17 -10.36
C GLY A 193 12.22 19.93 -8.93
N GLY A 194 11.34 20.02 -7.93
CA GLY A 194 11.64 19.75 -6.53
C GLY A 194 12.04 18.30 -6.33
N ARG A 195 12.96 18.08 -5.39
CA ARG A 195 13.52 16.77 -5.06
C ARG A 195 13.59 16.60 -3.54
N MET A 196 13.25 15.41 -3.06
CA MET A 196 13.47 15.00 -1.68
C MET A 196 14.04 13.58 -1.64
N SER A 197 14.88 13.30 -0.65
CA SER A 197 15.41 11.95 -0.40
C SER A 197 14.51 11.23 0.60
N LEU A 198 14.13 9.99 0.28
CA LEU A 198 13.30 9.11 1.09
C LEU A 198 14.13 7.91 1.51
N GLN A 199 14.06 7.57 2.80
CA GLN A 199 14.68 6.35 3.32
C GLN A 199 13.88 5.12 2.86
N VAL A 200 14.58 4.13 2.32
CA VAL A 200 13.97 2.88 1.87
C VAL A 200 14.05 1.86 2.99
N ASN A 201 12.88 1.38 3.43
CA ASN A 201 12.79 0.25 4.36
C ASN A 201 12.81 -1.04 3.54
N LEU A 202 13.94 -1.75 3.55
CA LEU A 202 14.07 -2.97 2.77
C LEU A 202 13.25 -4.10 3.41
N ALA A 203 12.36 -4.70 2.63
CA ALA A 203 11.51 -5.82 3.02
C ALA A 203 12.10 -7.20 2.63
N SER A 204 13.27 -7.19 1.96
CA SER A 204 14.06 -8.39 1.69
C SER A 204 14.96 -8.72 2.88
N ASP A 205 15.11 -10.01 3.18
CA ASP A 205 16.03 -10.55 4.20
C ASP A 205 17.49 -10.50 3.70
N ILE A 206 17.93 -9.29 3.34
CA ILE A 206 19.20 -9.00 2.66
C ILE A 206 20.44 -9.44 3.44
N GLU A 207 20.31 -9.56 4.76
CA GLU A 207 21.39 -9.98 5.66
C GLU A 207 21.83 -11.42 5.35
N ASP A 208 20.94 -12.24 4.79
CA ASP A 208 21.21 -13.63 4.41
C ASP A 208 21.76 -13.76 2.97
N PHE A 209 21.93 -12.65 2.24
CA PHE A 209 22.34 -12.68 0.84
C PHE A 209 23.87 -12.71 0.72
N ALA A 210 24.38 -13.45 -0.26
CA ALA A 210 25.81 -13.51 -0.55
C ALA A 210 26.33 -12.18 -1.13
N ALA A 211 27.66 -12.02 -1.16
CA ALA A 211 28.27 -10.91 -1.89
C ALA A 211 27.89 -10.99 -3.38
N GLY A 212 27.59 -9.85 -3.98
CA GLY A 212 27.10 -9.82 -5.36
C GLY A 212 26.44 -8.50 -5.74
N ARG A 213 26.00 -8.45 -7.00
CA ARG A 213 25.30 -7.31 -7.56
C ARG A 213 23.84 -7.67 -7.76
N TYR A 214 22.97 -6.94 -7.07
CA TYR A 214 21.54 -7.17 -7.01
C TYR A 214 20.77 -6.01 -7.63
N ARG A 215 19.62 -6.32 -8.21
CA ARG A 215 18.65 -5.31 -8.64
C ARG A 215 17.71 -5.02 -7.49
N VAL A 216 17.38 -3.76 -7.28
CA VAL A 216 16.48 -3.32 -6.21
C VAL A 216 15.41 -2.40 -6.77
N VAL A 217 14.17 -2.59 -6.35
CA VAL A 217 13.06 -1.67 -6.64
C VAL A 217 12.55 -1.10 -5.35
N ALA A 218 11.94 0.08 -5.43
CA ALA A 218 11.31 0.74 -4.31
C ALA A 218 9.90 1.18 -4.69
N GLU A 219 9.02 1.20 -3.71
CA GLU A 219 7.63 1.62 -3.85
C GLU A 219 7.29 2.61 -2.73
N LEU A 220 6.84 3.80 -3.13
CA LEU A 220 6.23 4.76 -2.22
C LEU A 220 4.77 4.35 -2.02
N LEU A 221 4.50 3.76 -0.85
CA LEU A 221 3.34 2.91 -0.61
C LEU A 221 2.00 3.64 -0.84
N ASP A 222 1.83 4.82 -0.23
CA ASP A 222 0.54 5.53 -0.26
C ASP A 222 0.17 6.00 -1.68
N LEU A 223 1.16 6.18 -2.56
CA LEU A 223 0.98 6.57 -3.95
C LEU A 223 1.11 5.40 -4.94
N GLN A 224 1.46 4.20 -4.45
CA GLN A 224 1.82 3.04 -5.28
C GLN A 224 2.81 3.41 -6.40
N LEU A 225 3.72 4.35 -6.12
CA LEU A 225 4.68 4.85 -7.10
C LEU A 225 5.92 3.97 -7.04
N GLN A 226 6.18 3.22 -8.11
CA GLN A 226 7.31 2.31 -8.20
C GLN A 226 8.50 2.98 -8.91
N SER A 227 9.70 2.69 -8.42
CA SER A 227 10.94 3.11 -9.06
C SER A 227 11.36 2.16 -10.19
N PRO A 228 12.11 2.65 -11.19
CA PRO A 228 12.86 1.75 -12.04
C PRO A 228 13.89 0.96 -11.21
N PRO A 229 14.31 -0.24 -11.66
CA PRO A 229 15.32 -1.02 -10.97
C PRO A 229 16.64 -0.25 -10.79
N GLY A 230 17.06 -0.11 -9.54
CA GLY A 230 18.39 0.35 -9.15
C GLY A 230 19.34 -0.81 -8.94
N ILE A 231 20.56 -0.49 -8.50
CA ILE A 231 21.60 -1.47 -8.21
C ILE A 231 22.00 -1.37 -6.73
N LEU A 232 22.03 -2.53 -6.07
CA LEU A 232 22.64 -2.74 -4.77
C LEU A 232 23.82 -3.72 -4.92
N VAL A 233 25.01 -3.32 -4.49
CA VAL A 233 26.18 -4.20 -4.44
C VAL A 233 26.44 -4.58 -2.99
N LEU A 234 26.41 -5.88 -2.71
CA LEU A 234 26.85 -6.46 -1.45
C LEU A 234 28.32 -6.86 -1.57
N THR A 235 29.17 -6.32 -0.71
CA THR A 235 30.60 -6.67 -0.65
C THR A 235 30.88 -7.48 0.60
N GLU A 236 31.85 -8.39 0.51
CA GLU A 236 32.39 -9.06 1.70
C GLU A 236 32.89 -8.02 2.72
N PRO A 237 32.84 -8.33 4.02
CA PRO A 237 33.46 -7.48 5.02
C PRO A 237 34.97 -7.42 4.77
N ASP A 238 35.54 -6.23 4.83
CA ASP A 238 36.99 -6.07 4.83
C ASP A 238 37.55 -6.78 6.08
N ILE A 239 38.24 -7.90 5.86
CA ILE A 239 38.95 -8.62 6.93
C ILE A 239 40.25 -7.84 7.20
N PRO A 240 40.45 -7.28 8.40
CA PRO A 240 41.68 -6.56 8.75
C PRO A 240 42.92 -7.45 8.84
#